data_AF-A0A8S2WWM2-F1
#
_entry.id   AF-A0A8S2WWM2-F1
#
_cell.length_a   1.000
_cell.length_b   1.000
_cell.length_c   1.000
_cell.angle_alpha   90.00
_cell.angle_beta   90.00
_cell.angle_gamma   90.00
#
_symmetry.space_group_name_H-M   'P 1'
#
loop_
_entity.id
_entity.type
_entity.pdbx_description
1 polymer ?
#
loop_
_entity_poly.entity_id
_entity_poly.type
_entity_poly.pdbx_seq_one_letter_code
_entity_poly.pdbx_strand_id
1 'polypeptide(L)'
;TNDPRCPILRIGDILDSLKTNKTALLREGGLIEIRQDWTCNFDFDRNSCFPKLSFSVLQSGDDKQSPGINYRAAQKYRVGGVDRRTLSKIYGLRFVISITGAGGQFNIVNLFVAIGSGIGFLVIADIVCDAIFMYVHKSRERYRGGKFSVCEVSTTRADQDSDSLNHIIPVQTQKQISIQSDQNIYSETL
;
A
#
# COMPACT_ATOMS: atom_id res chain seq x y z
N THR A 1 -7.72 -31.65 -16.91
CA THR A 1 -8.04 -30.29 -17.41
C THR A 1 -6.92 -29.36 -16.98
N ASN A 2 -5.73 -29.47 -17.61
CA ASN A 2 -4.53 -28.73 -17.19
C ASN A 2 -4.12 -27.64 -18.19
N ASP A 3 -5.03 -27.21 -19.08
CA ASP A 3 -4.77 -26.05 -19.94
C ASP A 3 -5.41 -24.79 -19.32
N PRO A 4 -4.61 -23.81 -18.85
CA PRO A 4 -5.11 -22.56 -18.29
C PRO A 4 -5.85 -21.68 -19.31
N ARG A 5 -5.77 -21.98 -20.60
CA ARG A 5 -6.46 -21.24 -21.67
C ARG A 5 -7.86 -21.81 -21.96
N CYS A 6 -8.22 -22.96 -21.41
CA CYS A 6 -9.51 -23.58 -21.68
C CYS A 6 -10.62 -22.82 -20.93
N PRO A 7 -11.60 -22.20 -21.62
CA PRO A 7 -12.69 -21.50 -20.96
C PRO A 7 -13.78 -22.45 -20.43
N ILE A 8 -13.67 -23.75 -20.73
CA ILE A 8 -14.67 -24.75 -20.36
C ILE A 8 -14.32 -25.32 -18.99
N LEU A 9 -15.13 -24.97 -18.00
CA LEU A 9 -14.99 -25.44 -16.63
C LEU A 9 -16.02 -26.52 -16.33
N ARG A 10 -15.55 -27.71 -15.94
CA ARG A 10 -16.42 -28.79 -15.50
C ARG A 10 -16.76 -28.59 -14.02
N ILE A 11 -18.06 -28.59 -13.69
CA ILE A 11 -18.51 -28.37 -12.31
C ILE A 11 -17.91 -29.40 -11.34
N GLY A 12 -17.76 -30.66 -11.77
CA GLY A 12 -17.09 -31.69 -10.98
C GLY A 12 -15.66 -31.30 -10.59
N ASP A 13 -14.84 -30.86 -11.56
CA ASP A 13 -13.46 -30.44 -11.34
C ASP A 13 -13.38 -29.22 -10.39
N ILE A 14 -14.33 -28.29 -10.50
CA ILE A 14 -14.46 -27.16 -9.55
C ILE A 14 -14.72 -27.71 -8.14
N LEU A 15 -15.74 -28.56 -7.97
CA LEU A 15 -16.09 -29.13 -6.66
C LEU A 15 -14.96 -29.98 -6.07
N ASP A 16 -14.18 -30.65 -6.91
CA ASP A 16 -13.01 -31.44 -6.52
C ASP A 16 -11.85 -30.56 -6.01
N SER A 17 -11.73 -29.34 -6.53
CA SER A 17 -10.71 -28.37 -6.08
C SER A 17 -11.04 -27.73 -4.72
N LEU A 18 -12.30 -27.77 -4.30
CA LEU A 18 -12.76 -27.17 -3.05
C LEU A 18 -12.48 -28.11 -1.86
N LYS A 19 -12.04 -27.54 -0.74
CA LYS A 19 -11.79 -28.29 0.51
C LYS A 19 -13.06 -28.57 1.34
N THR A 20 -14.24 -28.46 0.74
CA THR A 20 -15.55 -28.54 1.43
C THR A 20 -16.28 -29.84 1.09
N ASN A 21 -17.21 -30.25 1.95
CA ASN A 21 -18.05 -31.42 1.70
C ASN A 21 -18.97 -31.21 0.49
N LYS A 22 -18.66 -31.90 -0.62
CA LYS A 22 -19.40 -31.83 -1.89
C LYS A 22 -20.86 -32.21 -1.75
N THR A 23 -21.16 -33.23 -0.94
CA THR A 23 -22.52 -33.74 -0.75
C THR A 23 -23.40 -32.72 -0.04
N ALA A 24 -22.85 -32.02 0.96
CA ALA A 24 -23.57 -30.94 1.62
C ALA A 24 -23.84 -29.77 0.67
N LEU A 25 -22.86 -29.41 -0.16
CA LEU A 25 -22.98 -28.33 -1.14
C LEU A 25 -24.05 -28.61 -2.20
N LEU A 26 -24.14 -29.86 -2.67
CA LEU A 26 -25.15 -30.28 -3.66
C LEU A 26 -26.55 -30.41 -3.06
N ARG A 27 -26.66 -30.76 -1.76
CA ARG A 27 -27.96 -30.93 -1.09
C ARG A 27 -28.58 -29.60 -0.64
N GLU A 28 -27.79 -28.76 0.03
CA GLU A 28 -28.27 -27.50 0.62
C GLU A 28 -28.06 -26.29 -0.30
N GLY A 29 -27.30 -26.46 -1.38
CA GLY A 29 -26.83 -25.37 -2.23
C GLY A 29 -25.64 -24.61 -1.60
N GLY A 30 -25.06 -23.71 -2.39
CA GLY A 30 -23.89 -22.96 -1.95
C GLY A 30 -23.51 -21.84 -2.91
N LEU A 31 -22.69 -20.90 -2.41
CA LEU A 31 -22.11 -19.82 -3.19
C LEU A 31 -20.65 -20.10 -3.45
N ILE A 32 -20.28 -20.29 -4.72
CA ILE A 32 -18.91 -20.53 -5.15
C ILE A 32 -18.41 -19.30 -5.91
N GLU A 33 -17.27 -18.77 -5.52
CA GLU A 33 -16.55 -17.78 -6.31
C GLU A 33 -15.58 -18.48 -7.26
N ILE A 34 -15.67 -18.13 -8.54
CA ILE A 34 -14.70 -18.45 -9.58
C ILE A 34 -13.90 -17.17 -9.80
N ARG A 35 -12.68 -17.13 -9.29
CA ARG A 35 -11.82 -15.95 -9.41
C ARG A 35 -10.82 -16.14 -10.53
N GLN A 36 -10.77 -15.14 -11.41
CA GLN A 36 -9.90 -15.07 -12.56
C GLN A 36 -8.91 -13.91 -12.38
N ASP A 37 -7.64 -14.24 -12.13
CA ASP A 37 -6.59 -13.25 -11.88
C ASP A 37 -5.70 -13.05 -13.12
N TRP A 38 -5.75 -11.83 -13.66
CA TRP A 38 -4.98 -11.33 -14.81
C TRP A 38 -3.83 -10.41 -14.36
N THR A 39 -3.02 -10.86 -13.42
CA THR A 39 -1.79 -10.17 -13.04
C THR A 39 -0.68 -10.50 -14.03
N CYS A 40 -0.33 -9.52 -14.88
CA CYS A 40 0.59 -9.70 -16.00
C CYS A 40 1.67 -8.61 -16.06
N ASN A 41 2.88 -9.03 -16.43
CA ASN A 41 3.97 -8.13 -16.78
C ASN A 41 4.14 -8.15 -18.31
N PHE A 42 3.95 -7.00 -18.95
CA PHE A 42 4.00 -6.82 -20.41
C PHE A 42 5.39 -6.40 -20.93
N ASP A 43 6.42 -6.41 -20.08
CA ASP A 43 7.80 -6.05 -20.47
C ASP A 43 8.48 -7.12 -21.32
N PHE A 44 8.10 -8.39 -21.11
CA PHE A 44 8.72 -9.53 -21.77
C PHE A 44 7.85 -10.01 -22.93
N ASP A 45 6.90 -10.89 -22.65
CA ASP A 45 6.00 -11.44 -23.66
C ASP A 45 4.56 -10.99 -23.39
N ARG A 46 4.02 -10.18 -24.30
CA ARG A 46 2.64 -9.70 -24.24
C ARG A 46 1.63 -10.84 -24.45
N ASN A 47 2.05 -11.93 -25.10
CA ASN A 47 1.20 -13.06 -25.43
C ASN A 47 1.17 -14.15 -24.35
N SER A 48 2.03 -14.06 -23.32
CA SER A 48 2.07 -15.03 -22.21
C SER A 48 1.19 -14.62 -21.02
N CYS A 49 0.31 -13.64 -21.20
CA CYS A 49 -0.63 -13.21 -20.16
C CYS A 49 -1.86 -14.10 -20.17
N PHE A 50 -1.96 -14.98 -19.16
CA PHE A 50 -3.09 -15.91 -19.00
C PHE A 50 -3.69 -15.79 -17.61
N PRO A 51 -5.00 -16.03 -17.47
CA PRO A 51 -5.65 -15.93 -16.19
C PRO A 51 -5.27 -17.08 -15.27
N LYS A 52 -5.02 -16.78 -14.00
CA LYS A 52 -4.96 -17.79 -12.95
C LYS A 52 -6.36 -17.99 -12.39
N LEU A 53 -6.89 -19.21 -12.54
CA LEU A 53 -8.18 -19.61 -12.00
C LEU A 53 -8.01 -20.09 -10.57
N SER A 54 -8.88 -19.61 -9.69
CA SER A 54 -8.99 -20.09 -8.32
C SER A 54 -10.46 -20.20 -7.92
N PHE A 55 -10.77 -21.15 -7.05
CA PHE A 55 -12.14 -21.45 -6.63
C PHE A 55 -12.23 -21.38 -5.12
N SER A 56 -13.26 -20.70 -4.62
CA SER A 56 -13.51 -20.58 -3.19
C SER A 56 -15.00 -20.71 -2.89
N VAL A 57 -15.32 -21.18 -1.69
CA VAL A 57 -16.71 -21.20 -1.21
C VAL A 57 -16.93 -19.94 -0.38
N LEU A 58 -17.87 -19.10 -0.80
CA LEU A 58 -18.26 -17.89 -0.07
C LEU A 58 -19.35 -18.18 0.97
N GLN A 59 -20.21 -19.17 0.71
CA GLN A 59 -21.26 -19.60 1.63
C GLN A 59 -21.57 -21.09 1.40
N SER A 60 -21.61 -21.87 2.48
CA SER A 60 -21.86 -23.32 2.45
C SER A 60 -23.01 -23.73 3.37
N GLY A 61 -23.45 -24.99 3.23
CA GLY A 61 -24.48 -25.62 4.06
C GLY A 61 -24.11 -25.85 5.53
N ASP A 62 -22.93 -25.42 5.99
CA ASP A 62 -22.46 -25.66 7.36
C ASP A 62 -22.92 -24.59 8.38
N ASP A 63 -23.50 -23.48 7.90
CA ASP A 63 -24.01 -22.44 8.78
C ASP A 63 -25.30 -22.90 9.49
N LYS A 64 -25.23 -23.01 10.83
CA LYS A 64 -26.34 -23.46 11.68
C LYS A 64 -27.63 -22.64 11.54
N GLN A 65 -27.52 -21.38 11.12
CA GLN A 65 -28.66 -20.46 10.99
C GLN A 65 -29.33 -20.54 9.61
N SER A 66 -28.57 -20.81 8.55
CA SER A 66 -29.07 -20.88 7.17
C SER A 66 -28.16 -21.80 6.35
N PRO A 67 -28.45 -23.11 6.30
CA PRO A 67 -27.66 -24.04 5.49
C PRO A 67 -27.86 -23.70 4.01
N GLY A 68 -26.82 -23.14 3.39
CA GLY A 68 -26.69 -23.01 1.94
C GLY A 68 -27.54 -21.91 1.30
N ILE A 69 -27.86 -22.12 0.01
CA ILE A 69 -28.61 -21.16 -0.83
C ILE A 69 -29.83 -21.85 -1.43
N ASN A 70 -30.99 -21.22 -1.24
CA ASN A 70 -32.25 -21.65 -1.82
C ASN A 70 -32.98 -20.48 -2.51
N TYR A 71 -33.76 -20.81 -3.54
CA TYR A 71 -34.61 -19.88 -4.28
C TYR A 71 -36.04 -20.42 -4.35
N ARG A 72 -37.05 -19.56 -4.19
CA ARG A 72 -38.46 -19.95 -4.33
C ARG A 72 -39.07 -19.29 -5.55
N ALA A 73 -39.58 -20.10 -6.47
CA ALA A 73 -40.26 -19.66 -7.68
C ALA A 73 -41.74 -20.08 -7.62
N ALA A 74 -42.65 -19.20 -8.00
CA ALA A 74 -44.08 -19.52 -8.09
C ALA A 74 -44.54 -19.43 -9.55
N GLN A 75 -44.96 -20.55 -10.12
CA GLN A 75 -45.65 -20.57 -11.40
C GLN A 75 -47.15 -20.40 -11.15
N LYS A 76 -47.71 -19.28 -11.60
CA LYS A 76 -49.14 -18.95 -11.43
C LYS A 76 -49.90 -19.34 -12.70
N TYR A 77 -51.07 -19.94 -12.54
CA TYR A 77 -51.92 -20.35 -13.66
C TYR A 77 -53.39 -20.39 -13.22
N ARG A 78 -54.32 -20.38 -14.17
CA ARG A 78 -55.77 -20.36 -13.89
C ARG A 78 -56.43 -21.61 -14.48
N VAL A 79 -57.23 -22.31 -13.69
CA VAL A 79 -57.96 -23.51 -14.13
C VAL A 79 -59.43 -23.34 -13.78
N GLY A 80 -60.31 -23.38 -14.79
CA GLY A 80 -61.75 -23.23 -14.57
C GLY A 80 -62.14 -21.91 -13.92
N GLY A 81 -61.44 -20.82 -14.23
CA GLY A 81 -61.71 -19.50 -13.63
C GLY A 81 -61.20 -19.32 -12.20
N VAL A 82 -60.44 -20.27 -11.63
CA VAL A 82 -59.83 -20.15 -10.30
C VAL A 82 -58.31 -20.01 -10.42
N ASP A 83 -57.75 -19.02 -9.74
CA ASP A 83 -56.30 -18.80 -9.71
C ASP A 83 -55.60 -19.86 -8.84
N ARG A 84 -54.56 -20.46 -9.39
CA ARG A 84 -53.71 -21.46 -8.75
C ARG A 84 -52.24 -21.11 -8.92
N ARG A 85 -51.39 -21.71 -8.08
CA ARG A 85 -49.94 -21.60 -8.21
C ARG A 85 -49.24 -22.90 -7.81
N THR A 86 -48.18 -23.23 -8.52
CA THR A 86 -47.19 -24.22 -8.10
C THR A 86 -46.00 -23.47 -7.53
N LEU A 87 -45.73 -23.65 -6.24
CA LEU A 87 -44.57 -23.07 -5.56
C LEU A 87 -43.45 -24.11 -5.52
N SER A 88 -42.31 -23.79 -6.14
CA SER A 88 -41.13 -24.64 -6.16
C SER A 88 -40.03 -24.01 -5.30
N LYS A 89 -39.46 -24.79 -4.38
CA LYS A 89 -38.23 -24.43 -3.66
C LYS A 89 -37.06 -25.15 -4.33
N ILE A 90 -36.11 -24.37 -4.83
CA ILE A 90 -34.98 -24.83 -5.63
C ILE A 90 -33.71 -24.63 -4.81
N TYR A 91 -32.90 -25.68 -4.72
CA TYR A 91 -31.59 -25.66 -4.11
C TYR A 91 -30.55 -25.85 -5.19
N GLY A 92 -29.44 -25.13 -5.10
CA GLY A 92 -28.43 -25.21 -6.13
C GLY A 92 -27.17 -24.40 -5.82
N LEU A 93 -26.21 -24.55 -6.71
CA LEU A 93 -24.97 -23.81 -6.66
C LEU A 93 -25.14 -22.48 -7.41
N ARG A 94 -24.74 -21.40 -6.75
CA ARG A 94 -24.59 -20.10 -7.38
C ARG A 94 -23.11 -19.84 -7.61
N PHE A 95 -22.74 -19.61 -8.85
CA PHE A 95 -21.38 -19.23 -9.21
C PHE A 95 -21.29 -17.71 -9.34
N VAL A 96 -20.29 -17.11 -8.70
CA VAL A 96 -19.94 -15.70 -8.86
C VAL A 96 -18.60 -15.64 -9.54
N ILE A 97 -18.57 -15.03 -10.72
CA ILE A 97 -17.32 -14.87 -11.49
C ILE A 97 -16.72 -13.52 -11.08
N SER A 98 -15.53 -13.57 -10.50
CA SER A 98 -14.78 -12.40 -10.03
C SER A 98 -13.54 -12.25 -10.89
N ILE A 99 -13.39 -11.11 -11.56
CA ILE A 99 -12.27 -10.85 -12.45
C ILE A 99 -11.41 -9.76 -11.81
N THR A 100 -10.16 -10.10 -11.51
CA THR A 100 -9.15 -9.17 -10.98
C THR A 100 -7.97 -9.14 -11.93
N GLY A 101 -7.26 -8.01 -11.98
CA GLY A 101 -6.08 -7.93 -12.83
C GLY A 101 -5.22 -6.72 -12.50
N ALA A 102 -3.94 -6.86 -12.76
CA ALA A 102 -2.94 -5.80 -12.66
C ALA A 102 -1.97 -5.94 -13.84
N GLY A 103 -1.82 -4.87 -14.60
CA GLY A 103 -0.93 -4.83 -15.76
C GLY A 103 0.26 -3.94 -15.50
N GLY A 104 1.46 -4.52 -15.47
CA GLY A 104 2.71 -3.76 -15.44
C GLY A 104 3.28 -3.64 -16.84
N GLN A 105 3.66 -2.43 -17.25
CA GLN A 105 4.49 -2.20 -18.43
C GLN A 105 5.51 -1.10 -18.10
N PHE A 106 6.72 -1.26 -18.63
CA PHE A 106 7.81 -0.33 -18.50
C PHE A 106 7.41 1.02 -19.10
N ASN A 107 7.56 2.05 -18.28
CA ASN A 107 7.30 3.42 -18.65
C ASN A 107 8.52 4.27 -18.28
N ILE A 108 9.14 4.87 -19.29
CA ILE A 108 10.34 5.69 -19.14
C ILE A 108 10.11 6.92 -18.24
N VAL A 109 8.88 7.48 -18.24
CA VAL A 109 8.53 8.61 -17.36
C VAL A 109 8.59 8.16 -15.90
N ASN A 110 8.01 6.99 -15.58
CA ASN A 110 8.03 6.45 -14.22
C ASN A 110 9.46 6.08 -13.78
N LEU A 111 10.30 5.62 -14.71
CA LEU A 111 11.71 5.40 -14.44
C LEU A 111 12.42 6.69 -14.02
N PHE A 112 12.29 7.77 -14.78
CA PHE A 112 12.92 9.05 -14.44
C PHE A 112 12.38 9.65 -13.14
N VAL A 113 11.08 9.50 -12.86
CA VAL A 113 10.50 9.90 -11.57
C VAL A 113 11.12 9.11 -10.42
N ALA A 114 11.26 7.79 -10.56
CA ALA A 114 11.89 6.94 -9.55
C ALA A 114 13.37 7.29 -9.33
N ILE A 115 14.13 7.53 -10.41
CA ILE A 115 15.53 7.97 -10.33
C ILE A 115 15.63 9.34 -9.66
N GLY A 116 14.79 10.30 -10.06
CA GLY A 116 14.74 11.63 -9.45
C GLY A 116 14.45 11.58 -7.96
N SER A 117 13.50 10.74 -7.54
CA SER A 117 13.22 10.49 -6.12
C SER A 117 14.41 9.88 -5.41
N GLY A 118 15.10 8.91 -6.04
CA GLY A 118 16.29 8.27 -5.48
C GLY A 118 17.43 9.26 -5.23
N ILE A 119 17.70 10.16 -6.19
CA ILE A 119 18.71 11.22 -6.04
C ILE A 119 18.32 12.19 -4.92
N GLY A 120 17.04 12.55 -4.81
CA GLY A 120 16.55 13.39 -3.71
C GLY A 120 16.85 12.80 -2.32
N PHE A 121 16.74 11.48 -2.15
CA PHE A 121 17.10 10.82 -0.89
C PHE A 121 18.59 10.90 -0.55
N LEU A 122 19.48 10.92 -1.55
CA LEU A 122 20.92 11.05 -1.31
C LEU A 122 21.29 12.42 -0.72
N VAL A 123 20.58 13.48 -1.10
CA VAL A 123 20.77 14.82 -0.53
C VAL A 123 20.44 14.83 0.97
N ILE A 124 19.34 14.17 1.34
CA ILE A 124 18.93 14.07 2.75
C ILE A 124 19.96 13.25 3.55
N ALA A 125 20.48 12.17 2.95
CA ALA A 125 21.50 11.35 3.59
C ALA A 125 22.76 12.16 3.91
N ASP A 126 23.21 13.03 3.00
CA ASP A 126 24.37 13.90 3.23
C ASP A 126 24.14 14.88 4.39
N ILE A 127 22.98 15.53 4.44
CA ILE A 127 22.62 16.43 5.55
C ILE A 127 22.64 15.70 6.90
N VAL A 128 22.12 14.47 6.93
CA VAL A 128 22.11 13.64 8.15
C VAL A 128 23.54 13.22 8.52
N CYS A 129 24.33 12.76 7.55
CA CYS A 129 25.74 12.42 7.76
C CYS A 129 26.53 13.62 8.31
N ASP A 130 26.32 14.80 7.74
CA ASP A 130 26.89 16.05 8.21
C ASP A 130 26.49 16.37 9.66
N ALA A 131 25.20 16.24 10.00
CA ALA A 131 24.72 16.46 11.35
C ALA A 131 25.37 15.50 12.36
N ILE A 132 25.52 14.23 12.00
CA ILE A 132 26.19 13.22 12.83
C ILE A 132 27.66 13.61 13.07
N PHE A 133 28.40 13.98 12.03
CA PHE A 133 29.80 14.39 12.16
C PHE A 133 29.98 15.70 12.94
N MET A 134 29.01 16.61 12.90
CA MET A 134 29.06 17.87 13.65
C MET A 134 28.72 17.73 15.13
N TYR A 135 27.72 16.92 15.47
CA TYR A 135 27.16 16.92 16.82
C TYR A 135 27.52 15.69 17.66
N VAL A 136 27.65 14.52 17.02
CA VAL A 136 27.75 13.23 17.74
C VAL A 136 29.16 12.64 17.67
N HIS A 137 29.88 12.81 16.56
CA HIS A 137 31.17 12.15 16.36
C HIS A 137 32.25 12.70 17.30
N LYS A 138 33.06 11.81 17.90
CA LYS A 138 34.12 12.18 18.87
C LYS A 138 35.14 13.16 18.31
N SER A 139 35.40 13.10 17.00
CA SER A 139 36.33 14.01 16.29
C SER A 139 35.63 15.26 15.69
N ARG A 140 34.51 15.71 16.27
CA ARG A 140 33.71 16.83 15.75
C ARG A 140 34.49 18.13 15.56
N GLU A 141 35.43 18.44 16.45
CA GLU A 141 36.18 19.71 16.36
C GLU A 141 37.12 19.75 15.16
N ARG A 142 37.74 18.60 14.84
CA ARG A 142 38.54 18.44 13.63
C ARG A 142 37.69 18.56 12.37
N TYR A 143 36.47 18.02 12.37
CA TYR A 143 35.55 18.13 11.24
C TYR A 143 35.04 19.57 11.07
N ARG A 144 34.70 20.28 12.17
CA ARG A 144 34.28 21.71 12.12
C ARG A 144 35.38 22.63 11.63
N GLY A 145 36.62 22.42 12.07
CA GLY A 145 37.76 23.23 11.62
C GLY A 145 38.15 23.00 10.15
N GLY A 146 37.81 21.83 9.59
CA GLY A 146 37.99 21.56 8.16
C GLY A 146 36.86 22.08 7.28
N LYS A 147 35.63 22.17 7.80
CA LYS A 147 34.44 22.56 7.04
C LYS A 147 34.14 24.07 7.07
N PHE A 148 34.43 24.75 8.17
CA PHE A 148 34.15 26.17 8.34
C PHE A 148 35.44 26.99 8.41
N SER A 149 35.48 28.10 7.69
CA SER A 149 36.52 29.13 7.83
C SER A 149 35.89 30.41 8.36
N VAL A 150 36.46 30.96 9.44
CA VAL A 150 35.99 32.21 10.04
C VAL A 150 36.44 33.37 9.15
N CYS A 151 35.51 34.18 8.66
CA CYS A 151 35.82 35.39 7.93
C CYS A 151 35.56 36.60 8.83
N GLU A 152 36.57 37.44 9.07
CA GLU A 152 36.39 38.73 9.71
C GLU A 152 36.00 39.76 8.64
N VAL A 153 34.79 40.32 8.75
CA VAL A 153 34.38 41.45 7.91
C VAL A 153 35.12 42.68 8.42
N SER A 154 36.18 43.05 7.73
CA SER A 154 36.82 44.35 7.93
C SER A 154 35.89 45.41 7.33
N THR A 155 35.10 46.07 8.17
CA THR A 155 34.45 47.34 7.80
C THR A 155 35.56 48.38 7.63
N THR A 156 36.17 48.43 6.44
CA THR A 156 36.93 49.61 6.03
C THR A 156 35.94 50.76 6.00
N ARG A 157 36.13 51.68 6.94
CA ARG A 157 35.49 53.00 6.93
C ARG A 157 35.71 53.65 5.56
N ALA A 158 34.70 53.58 4.71
CA ALA A 158 34.45 54.60 3.71
C ALA A 158 33.27 55.43 4.22
N ASP A 159 33.53 56.19 5.28
CA ASP A 159 32.69 57.34 5.66
C ASP A 159 33.08 58.49 4.73
N GLN A 160 32.37 58.61 3.60
CA GLN A 160 32.07 59.86 2.90
C GLN A 160 31.08 59.56 1.76
N ASP A 161 29.81 59.40 2.10
CA ASP A 161 28.80 60.41 1.73
C ASP A 161 27.48 60.07 2.43
N SER A 162 26.97 61.04 3.18
CA SER A 162 25.63 61.05 3.74
C SER A 162 24.63 61.23 2.61
N ASP A 163 23.77 60.26 2.34
CA ASP A 163 22.33 60.53 2.31
C ASP A 163 21.48 59.26 2.12
N SER A 164 20.34 59.27 2.81
CA SER A 164 19.15 58.43 2.61
C SER A 164 19.01 57.12 3.41
N LEU A 165 18.23 57.27 4.49
CA LEU A 165 17.25 56.32 5.03
C LEU A 165 17.73 55.15 5.91
N ASN A 166 17.74 55.45 7.20
CA ASN A 166 17.41 54.52 8.28
C ASN A 166 16.18 53.65 7.95
N HIS A 167 16.30 52.31 8.01
CA HIS A 167 15.43 51.46 8.85
C HIS A 167 15.83 49.97 8.83
N ILE A 168 15.94 49.36 10.04
CA ILE A 168 15.83 47.90 10.38
C ILE A 168 17.17 47.12 10.23
N ILE A 169 17.99 46.72 11.24
CA ILE A 169 17.91 46.36 12.69
C ILE A 169 19.35 46.40 13.28
N PRO A 170 19.58 46.72 14.58
CA PRO A 170 20.88 46.52 15.23
C PRO A 170 21.10 45.05 15.65
N VAL A 171 22.19 44.42 15.19
CA VAL A 171 22.67 43.14 15.75
C VAL A 171 23.46 43.45 17.02
N GLN A 172 22.87 43.19 18.19
CA GLN A 172 23.63 43.12 19.43
C GLN A 172 24.46 41.83 19.45
N THR A 173 25.77 41.99 19.34
CA THR A 173 26.73 40.95 19.72
C THR A 173 26.94 41.02 21.22
N GLN A 174 26.45 40.01 21.96
CA GLN A 174 27.16 39.38 23.07
C GLN A 174 26.30 38.26 23.68
N LYS A 175 26.72 37.01 23.46
CA LYS A 175 26.64 36.02 24.53
C LYS A 175 27.83 35.07 24.45
N GLN A 176 28.83 35.44 25.25
CA GLN A 176 29.88 34.59 25.74
C GLN A 176 29.21 33.42 26.47
N ILE A 177 29.29 32.21 25.93
CA ILE A 177 28.96 31.00 26.68
C ILE A 177 30.26 30.51 27.28
N SER A 178 30.55 31.04 28.46
CA SER A 178 31.40 30.38 29.45
C SER A 178 30.75 29.04 29.82
N ILE A 179 31.47 27.95 29.55
CA ILE A 179 31.12 26.63 30.10
C ILE A 179 31.60 26.66 31.56
N GLN A 180 30.70 27.00 32.47
CA GLN A 180 30.90 26.82 33.91
C GLN A 180 30.55 25.37 34.24
N SER A 181 31.49 24.65 34.82
CA SER A 181 31.32 23.32 35.39
C SER A 181 30.48 23.39 36.66
N ASP A 182 29.32 22.72 36.68
CA ASP A 182 28.64 22.40 37.94
C ASP A 182 28.79 20.90 38.22
N GLN A 183 29.58 20.60 39.26
CA GLN A 183 29.55 19.33 39.96
C GLN A 183 28.40 19.30 40.95
N ASN A 184 27.74 18.13 41.00
CA ASN A 184 26.96 17.59 42.12
C ASN A 184 25.68 18.32 42.54
N ILE A 185 24.55 17.61 42.45
CA ILE A 185 23.81 17.05 43.59
C ILE A 185 22.64 16.27 42.99
N TYR A 186 22.51 14.98 43.32
CA TYR A 186 21.29 14.28 43.77
C TYR A 186 21.61 12.78 43.86
N SER A 187 21.99 12.39 45.07
CA SER A 187 21.81 11.05 45.58
C SER A 187 20.32 10.75 45.82
N GLU A 188 19.98 9.46 45.70
CA GLU A 188 18.79 8.76 46.20
C GLU A 188 17.48 8.87 45.39
N THR A 189 17.11 7.76 44.74
CA THR A 189 15.95 6.94 45.18
C THR A 189 15.94 5.58 44.46
N LEU A 190 15.99 4.52 45.29
CA LEU A 190 15.74 3.08 45.04
C LEU A 190 16.71 2.26 44.17
#